data_AF-F1SWM9-F1
#
_entry.id   AF-F1SWM9-F1
#
_cell.length_a   1.000
_cell.length_b   1.000
_cell.length_c   1.000
_cell.angle_alpha   90.00
_cell.angle_beta   90.00
_cell.angle_gamma   90.00
#
_symmetry.space_group_name_H-M   'P 1'
#
loop_
_entity.id
_entity.type
_entity.pdbx_description
1 polymer ?
#
loop_
_entity_poly.entity_id
_entity_poly.type
_entity_poly.pdbx_seq_one_letter_code
_entity_poly.pdbx_strand_id
1 'polypeptide(L)'
;LGLNWDEGPFFQTQRLNYYRQAIQTLLDRGLAYRCYCTPEELEKMREEQKARNLAPRYDNRHRYLTPEQQAQFEQAGRKAVIRFIIDDDREIIWQDLIREKVIWKGSDLGGDMVIARTPENAEENFGQPLYNLAVVVDDIDME
;
A
#
# COMPACT_ATOMS: atom_id res chain seq x y z
N LEU A 1 -17.33 21.31 -23.35
CA LEU A 1 -18.10 20.16 -22.84
C LEU A 1 -19.31 20.57 -22.00
N GLY A 2 -19.30 21.76 -21.37
CA GLY A 2 -20.44 22.20 -20.55
C GLY A 2 -20.60 21.40 -19.26
N LEU A 3 -19.53 20.74 -18.80
CA LEU A 3 -19.49 19.95 -17.57
C LEU A 3 -18.93 20.84 -16.46
N ASN A 4 -19.83 21.55 -15.76
CA ASN A 4 -19.47 22.34 -14.59
C ASN A 4 -19.56 21.44 -13.36
N TRP A 5 -18.67 21.64 -12.39
CA TRP A 5 -18.68 20.95 -11.11
C TRP A 5 -19.21 21.89 -10.02
N ASP A 6 -19.85 21.32 -9.01
CA ASP A 6 -20.39 22.08 -7.88
C ASP A 6 -19.33 22.39 -6.81
N GLU A 7 -18.32 21.51 -6.68
CA GLU A 7 -17.25 21.64 -5.69
C GLU A 7 -15.85 21.45 -6.27
N GLY A 8 -14.87 22.18 -5.72
CA GLY A 8 -13.47 22.12 -6.13
C GLY A 8 -13.06 23.17 -7.19
N PRO A 9 -11.90 23.00 -7.84
CA PRO A 9 -11.05 21.81 -7.80
C PRO A 9 -10.27 21.66 -6.49
N PHE A 10 -10.29 20.47 -5.92
CA PHE A 10 -9.41 20.09 -4.82
C PHE A 10 -8.11 19.50 -5.37
N PHE A 11 -6.98 19.83 -4.74
CA PHE A 11 -5.67 19.35 -5.15
C PHE A 11 -5.09 18.42 -4.09
N GLN A 12 -4.82 17.16 -4.45
CA GLN A 12 -4.24 16.16 -3.54
C GLN A 12 -2.90 16.60 -2.94
N THR A 13 -2.12 17.40 -3.69
CA THR A 13 -0.87 17.98 -3.20
C THR A 13 -1.05 18.88 -1.98
N GLN A 14 -2.25 19.44 -1.77
CA GLN A 14 -2.59 20.27 -0.60
C GLN A 14 -3.14 19.44 0.58
N ARG A 15 -3.36 18.12 0.38
CA ARG A 15 -4.00 17.22 1.36
C ARG A 15 -3.05 16.17 1.94
N LEU A 16 -1.75 16.32 1.70
CA LEU A 16 -0.70 15.38 2.15
C LEU A 16 -0.75 15.03 3.64
N ASN A 17 -1.19 15.96 4.48
CA ASN A 17 -1.30 15.72 5.93
C ASN A 17 -2.37 14.67 6.27
N TYR A 18 -3.51 14.65 5.57
CA TYR A 18 -4.55 13.64 5.80
C TYR A 18 -4.05 12.24 5.45
N TYR A 19 -3.34 12.11 4.34
CA TYR A 19 -2.77 10.83 3.93
C TYR A 19 -1.70 10.33 4.92
N ARG A 20 -0.85 11.24 5.44
CA ARG A 20 0.14 10.89 6.46
C ARG A 20 -0.53 10.39 7.75
N GLN A 21 -1.60 11.05 8.20
CA GLN A 21 -2.35 10.62 9.37
C GLN A 21 -3.01 9.25 9.17
N ALA A 22 -3.56 8.99 7.98
CA ALA A 22 -4.12 7.68 7.64
C ALA A 22 -3.06 6.57 7.68
N ILE A 23 -1.88 6.80 7.08
CA ILE A 23 -0.77 5.83 7.13
C ILE A 23 -0.34 5.55 8.56
N GLN A 24 -0.16 6.61 9.37
CA GLN A 24 0.24 6.47 10.76
C GLN A 24 -0.81 5.68 11.56
N THR A 25 -2.10 5.95 11.34
CA THR A 25 -3.19 5.19 11.97
C THR A 25 -3.14 3.70 11.62
N LEU A 26 -2.85 3.36 10.36
CA LEU A 26 -2.72 1.97 9.93
C LEU A 26 -1.50 1.28 10.56
N LEU A 27 -0.37 2.00 10.68
CA LEU A 27 0.83 1.50 11.34
C LEU A 27 0.60 1.26 12.84
N ASP A 28 0.00 2.23 13.54
CA ASP A 28 -0.26 2.14 14.98
C ASP A 28 -1.22 1.00 15.31
N ARG A 29 -2.14 0.68 14.41
CA ARG A 29 -3.08 -0.45 14.54
C ARG A 29 -2.51 -1.80 14.08
N GLY A 30 -1.27 -1.84 13.58
CA GLY A 30 -0.67 -3.05 13.02
C GLY A 30 -1.35 -3.56 11.75
N LEU A 31 -2.07 -2.69 11.04
CA LEU A 31 -2.71 -2.97 9.75
C LEU A 31 -1.80 -2.67 8.55
N ALA A 32 -0.70 -1.97 8.82
CA ALA A 32 0.38 -1.73 7.87
C ALA A 32 1.73 -1.99 8.54
N TYR A 33 2.77 -2.21 7.74
CA TYR A 33 4.13 -2.47 8.22
C TYR A 33 5.21 -1.94 7.27
N ARG A 34 6.44 -1.85 7.79
CA ARG A 34 7.62 -1.44 7.04
C ARG A 34 8.19 -2.61 6.24
N CYS A 35 8.34 -2.42 4.94
CA CYS A 35 8.97 -3.39 4.04
C CYS A 35 10.28 -2.85 3.49
N TYR A 36 11.38 -3.56 3.75
CA TYR A 36 12.73 -3.23 3.31
C TYR A 36 13.20 -4.01 2.07
N CYS A 37 12.26 -4.57 1.29
CA CYS A 37 12.60 -5.29 0.06
C CYS A 37 13.17 -4.35 -0.98
N THR A 38 14.32 -4.70 -1.55
CA THR A 38 14.89 -3.94 -2.66
C THR A 38 14.19 -4.29 -3.98
N PRO A 39 14.28 -3.43 -5.02
CA PRO A 39 13.78 -3.76 -6.35
C PRO A 39 14.36 -5.08 -6.90
N GLU A 40 15.63 -5.36 -6.63
CA GLU A 40 16.31 -6.59 -7.07
C GLU A 40 15.74 -7.83 -6.36
N GLU A 41 15.45 -7.73 -5.06
CA GLU A 41 14.81 -8.82 -4.30
C GLU A 41 13.38 -9.08 -4.79
N LEU A 42 12.65 -8.04 -5.19
CA LEU A 42 11.32 -8.16 -5.78
C LEU A 42 11.35 -8.76 -7.19
N GLU A 43 12.34 -8.39 -8.01
CA GLU A 43 12.49 -8.96 -9.34
C GLU A 43 12.86 -10.45 -9.27
N LYS A 44 13.83 -10.80 -8.41
CA LYS A 44 14.18 -12.19 -8.16
C LYS A 44 12.97 -13.01 -7.69
N MET A 45 12.15 -12.46 -6.79
CA MET A 45 10.92 -13.11 -6.33
C MET A 45 9.95 -13.38 -7.50
N ARG A 46 9.78 -12.40 -8.40
CA ARG A 46 8.94 -12.54 -9.59
C ARG A 46 9.48 -13.60 -10.54
N GLU A 47 10.79 -13.64 -10.77
CA GLU A 47 11.45 -14.66 -11.61
C GLU A 47 11.28 -16.07 -11.03
N GLU A 48 11.45 -16.23 -9.71
CA GLU A 48 11.27 -17.51 -9.02
C GLU A 48 9.81 -18.00 -9.09
N GLN A 49 8.84 -17.10 -8.92
CA GLN A 49 7.41 -17.41 -9.07
C GLN A 49 7.10 -17.84 -10.51
N LYS A 50 7.61 -17.11 -11.50
CA LYS A 50 7.45 -17.43 -12.92
C LYS A 50 8.04 -18.79 -13.27
N ALA A 51 9.25 -19.10 -12.79
CA ALA A 51 9.89 -20.40 -13.00
C ALA A 51 9.09 -21.58 -12.41
N ARG A 52 8.29 -21.32 -11.38
CA ARG A 52 7.39 -22.30 -10.74
C ARG A 52 5.95 -22.26 -11.25
N ASN A 53 5.65 -21.46 -12.28
CA ASN A 53 4.29 -21.21 -12.77
C ASN A 53 3.30 -20.74 -11.67
N LEU A 54 3.81 -19.97 -10.71
CA LEU A 54 3.00 -19.35 -9.66
C LEU A 54 2.53 -17.96 -10.12
N ALA A 55 1.37 -17.54 -9.62
CA ALA A 55 0.88 -16.18 -9.85
C ALA A 55 1.86 -15.15 -9.26
N PRO A 56 2.17 -14.07 -9.99
CA PRO A 56 3.10 -13.05 -9.52
C PRO A 56 2.49 -12.28 -8.34
N ARG A 57 3.16 -12.30 -7.20
CA ARG A 57 2.70 -11.59 -5.98
C ARG A 57 3.85 -11.25 -5.04
N TYR A 58 3.66 -10.25 -4.20
CA TYR A 58 4.49 -10.10 -3.02
C TYR A 58 4.21 -11.25 -2.04
N ASP A 59 5.26 -11.83 -1.47
CA ASP A 59 5.18 -12.99 -0.56
C ASP A 59 4.97 -12.61 0.91
N ASN A 60 4.76 -11.32 1.19
CA ASN A 60 4.45 -10.80 2.52
C ASN A 60 5.58 -11.02 3.56
N ARG A 61 6.83 -11.25 3.10
CA ARG A 61 7.97 -11.67 3.96
C ARG A 61 8.33 -10.73 5.11
N HIS A 62 7.95 -9.45 5.06
CA HIS A 62 8.32 -8.45 6.07
C HIS A 62 7.21 -8.12 7.08
N ARG A 63 6.07 -8.84 7.08
CA ARG A 63 4.95 -8.60 8.01
C ARG A 63 5.35 -8.58 9.49
N TYR A 64 6.27 -9.47 9.87
CA TYR A 64 6.59 -9.75 11.27
C TYR A 64 8.08 -9.55 11.61
N LEU A 65 8.74 -8.59 10.94
CA LEU A 65 10.12 -8.26 11.27
C LEU A 65 10.23 -7.78 12.72
N THR A 66 11.17 -8.36 13.47
CA THR A 66 11.49 -7.88 14.82
C THR A 66 12.16 -6.51 14.78
N PRO A 67 12.13 -5.73 15.87
CA PRO A 67 12.84 -4.45 15.94
C PRO A 67 14.32 -4.56 15.56
N GLU A 68 14.98 -5.65 15.93
CA GLU A 68 16.38 -5.90 15.62
C GLU A 68 16.59 -6.12 14.12
N GLN A 69 15.69 -6.85 13.46
CA GLN A 69 15.77 -7.06 12.00
C GLN A 69 15.53 -5.77 11.23
N GLN A 70 14.57 -4.94 11.68
CA GLN A 70 14.32 -3.62 11.10
C GLN A 70 15.57 -2.73 11.24
N ALA A 71 16.17 -2.68 12.43
CA ALA A 71 17.38 -1.92 12.69
C ALA A 71 18.58 -2.39 11.84
N GLN A 72 18.71 -3.69 11.58
CA GLN A 72 19.77 -4.22 10.68
C GLN A 72 19.62 -3.71 9.25
N PHE A 73 18.39 -3.67 8.71
CA PHE A 73 18.15 -3.12 7.38
C PHE A 73 18.44 -1.62 7.33
N GLU A 74 18.04 -0.88 8.36
CA GLU A 74 18.27 0.56 8.46
C GLU A 74 19.77 0.90 8.58
N GLN A 75 20.52 0.14 9.37
CA GLN A 75 21.99 0.27 9.47
C GLN A 75 22.69 -0.04 8.15
N ALA A 76 22.12 -0.95 7.34
CA ALA A 76 22.58 -1.21 5.98
C ALA A 76 22.14 -0.12 4.97
N GLY A 77 21.53 0.97 5.43
CA GLY A 77 21.09 2.10 4.61
C GLY A 77 19.79 1.85 3.84
N ARG A 78 19.06 0.75 4.12
CA ARG A 78 17.78 0.49 3.46
C ARG A 78 16.71 1.42 3.99
N LYS A 79 15.91 1.97 3.07
CA LYS A 79 14.71 2.72 3.38
C LYS A 79 13.49 1.83 3.14
N ALA A 80 12.56 1.81 4.08
CA ALA A 80 11.33 1.02 3.96
C ALA A 80 10.23 1.76 3.19
N VAL A 81 9.47 1.00 2.41
CA VAL A 81 8.12 1.39 1.99
C VAL A 81 7.11 0.95 3.05
N ILE A 82 5.91 1.52 3.05
CA ILE A 82 4.81 1.04 3.90
C ILE A 82 3.88 0.15 3.08
N ARG A 83 3.61 -1.05 3.57
CA ARG A 83 2.65 -2.00 2.98
C ARG A 83 1.43 -2.17 3.86
N PHE A 84 0.26 -2.25 3.25
CA PHE A 84 -1.01 -2.59 3.89
C PHE A 84 -1.25 -4.10 3.86
N ILE A 85 -1.68 -4.66 4.99
CA ILE A 85 -1.90 -6.10 5.15
C ILE A 85 -3.20 -6.51 4.45
N ILE A 86 -3.10 -7.49 3.56
CA ILE A 86 -4.24 -8.13 2.90
C ILE A 86 -4.33 -9.58 3.38
N ASP A 87 -5.48 -9.97 3.91
CA ASP A 87 -5.75 -11.36 4.28
C ASP A 87 -6.01 -12.18 3.02
N ASP A 88 -5.21 -13.23 2.80
CA ASP A 88 -5.24 -14.07 1.59
C ASP A 88 -6.58 -14.81 1.45
N ASP A 89 -7.15 -15.24 2.58
CA ASP A 89 -8.39 -16.03 2.62
C ASP A 89 -9.65 -15.15 2.61
N ARG A 90 -9.48 -13.83 2.64
CA ARG A 90 -10.60 -12.90 2.68
C ARG A 90 -11.32 -12.84 1.33
N GLU A 91 -12.62 -13.08 1.36
CA GLU A 91 -13.51 -12.71 0.26
C GLU A 91 -13.91 -11.23 0.37
N ILE A 92 -13.69 -10.50 -0.73
CA ILE A 92 -14.01 -9.09 -0.91
C ILE A 92 -15.16 -9.03 -1.91
N ILE A 93 -16.31 -8.57 -1.45
CA ILE A 93 -17.57 -8.64 -2.19
C ILE A 93 -18.21 -7.26 -2.21
N TRP A 94 -18.64 -6.81 -3.38
CA TRP A 94 -19.48 -5.63 -3.53
C TRP A 94 -20.52 -5.81 -4.63
N GLN A 95 -21.58 -5.01 -4.56
CA GLN A 95 -22.60 -4.91 -5.60
C GLN A 95 -22.24 -3.72 -6.50
N ASP A 96 -21.68 -4.01 -7.67
CA ASP A 96 -21.43 -3.03 -8.72
C ASP A 96 -22.74 -2.64 -9.42
N LEU A 97 -22.91 -1.37 -9.76
CA LEU A 97 -24.13 -0.86 -10.40
C LEU A 97 -24.33 -1.37 -11.83
N ILE A 98 -23.27 -1.85 -12.49
CA ILE A 98 -23.29 -2.31 -13.88
C ILE A 98 -23.02 -3.82 -13.96
N ARG A 99 -21.99 -4.31 -13.26
CA ARG A 99 -21.55 -5.71 -13.27
C ARG A 99 -22.26 -6.59 -12.25
N GLU A 100 -23.18 -6.02 -11.47
CA GLU A 100 -23.85 -6.67 -10.36
C GLU A 100 -22.87 -7.20 -9.30
N LYS A 101 -23.03 -8.43 -8.82
CA LYS A 101 -22.20 -8.97 -7.74
C LYS A 101 -20.79 -9.26 -8.24
N VAL A 102 -19.79 -8.59 -7.64
CA VAL A 102 -18.37 -8.84 -7.89
C VAL A 102 -17.73 -9.45 -6.64
N ILE A 103 -16.89 -10.46 -6.84
CA ILE A 103 -16.19 -11.20 -5.77
C ILE A 103 -14.71 -11.31 -6.14
N TRP A 104 -13.85 -10.99 -5.19
CA TRP A 104 -12.39 -11.19 -5.27
C TRP A 104 -11.90 -11.91 -4.01
N LYS A 105 -10.84 -12.72 -4.15
CA LYS A 105 -10.08 -13.21 -2.98
C LYS A 105 -8.88 -12.31 -2.73
N GLY A 106 -8.51 -12.12 -1.46
CA GLY A 106 -7.34 -11.33 -1.10
C GLY A 106 -6.04 -11.86 -1.72
N SER A 107 -5.94 -13.19 -1.90
CA SER A 107 -4.84 -13.84 -2.62
C SER A 107 -4.64 -13.35 -4.06
N ASP A 108 -5.71 -12.85 -4.69
CA ASP A 108 -5.71 -12.42 -6.09
C ASP A 108 -5.22 -10.96 -6.25
N LEU A 109 -5.03 -10.24 -5.14
CA LEU A 109 -4.63 -8.82 -5.13
C LEU A 109 -3.11 -8.59 -5.23
N GLY A 110 -2.33 -9.66 -5.37
CA GLY A 110 -0.87 -9.57 -5.53
C GLY A 110 -0.09 -9.43 -4.21
N GLY A 111 -0.71 -9.79 -3.08
CA GLY A 111 -0.13 -9.67 -1.74
C GLY A 111 -0.24 -8.26 -1.16
N ASP A 112 0.49 -7.99 -0.08
CA ASP A 112 0.41 -6.73 0.66
C ASP A 112 0.81 -5.53 -0.20
N MET A 113 -0.15 -4.64 -0.45
CA MET A 113 0.04 -3.52 -1.37
C MET A 113 0.88 -2.39 -0.74
N VAL A 114 1.70 -1.72 -1.52
CA VAL A 114 2.43 -0.53 -1.07
C VAL A 114 1.46 0.66 -0.98
N ILE A 115 1.40 1.32 0.17
CA ILE A 115 0.56 2.50 0.41
C ILE A 115 1.37 3.79 0.61
N ALA A 116 2.67 3.68 0.89
CA ALA A 116 3.58 4.83 0.93
C ALA A 116 4.97 4.47 0.40
N ARG A 117 5.59 5.40 -0.33
CA ARG A 117 6.96 5.27 -0.85
C ARG A 117 7.99 5.33 0.28
N THR A 118 9.25 5.07 -0.06
CA THR A 118 10.37 5.34 0.85
C THR A 118 10.48 6.83 1.16
N PRO A 119 10.86 7.22 2.38
CA PRO A 119 11.05 8.62 2.76
C PRO A 119 12.16 9.29 1.92
N GLU A 120 11.92 10.53 1.51
CA GLU A 120 12.88 11.28 0.68
C GLU A 120 14.00 11.88 1.55
N ASN A 121 13.62 12.42 2.70
CA ASN A 121 14.52 13.02 3.69
C ASN A 121 14.55 12.21 5.01
N ALA A 122 15.48 12.54 5.90
CA ALA A 122 15.67 11.82 7.17
C ALA A 122 14.61 12.16 8.24
N GLU A 123 13.83 13.23 8.03
CA GLU A 123 12.80 13.68 8.97
C GLU A 123 11.46 12.96 8.73
N GLU A 124 11.28 12.36 7.55
CA GLU A 124 10.09 11.60 7.18
C GLU A 124 10.14 10.16 7.71
N ASN A 125 9.07 9.76 8.40
CA ASN A 125 8.87 8.38 8.83
C ASN A 125 8.53 7.43 7.66
N PHE A 126 7.88 7.97 6.62
CA PHE A 126 7.54 7.31 5.37
C PHE A 126 7.28 8.37 4.29
N GLY A 127 7.42 7.99 3.02
CA GLY A 127 7.34 8.91 1.88
C GLY A 127 5.91 9.16 1.40
N GLN A 128 5.81 9.66 0.17
CA GLN A 128 4.52 10.04 -0.44
C GLN A 128 3.53 8.85 -0.54
N PRO A 129 2.22 9.11 -0.33
CA PRO A 129 1.19 8.09 -0.44
C PRO A 129 1.02 7.62 -1.89
N LEU A 130 0.55 6.38 -2.06
CA LEU A 130 0.15 5.84 -3.36
C LEU A 130 -1.36 6.02 -3.60
N TYR A 131 -1.75 5.91 -4.86
CA TYR A 131 -3.10 6.14 -5.36
C TYR A 131 -4.20 5.49 -4.52
N ASN A 132 -4.13 4.17 -4.28
CA ASN A 132 -5.19 3.44 -3.57
C ASN A 132 -5.44 3.97 -2.15
N LEU A 133 -4.41 4.50 -1.49
CA LEU A 133 -4.58 5.11 -0.18
C LEU A 133 -5.17 6.52 -0.31
N ALA A 134 -4.61 7.34 -1.20
CA ALA A 134 -5.03 8.73 -1.36
C ALA A 134 -6.50 8.84 -1.76
N VAL A 135 -6.95 8.00 -2.72
CA VAL A 135 -8.34 7.99 -3.19
C VAL A 135 -9.31 7.61 -2.07
N VAL A 136 -9.02 6.55 -1.30
CA VAL A 136 -9.89 6.13 -0.19
C VAL A 136 -9.98 7.19 0.91
N VAL A 137 -8.87 7.87 1.22
CA VAL A 137 -8.88 8.94 2.22
C VAL A 137 -9.66 10.16 1.75
N ASP A 138 -9.53 10.54 0.47
CA ASP A 138 -10.28 11.68 -0.08
C ASP A 138 -11.77 11.35 -0.20
N ASP A 139 -12.14 10.17 -0.69
CA ASP A 139 -13.54 9.75 -0.85
C ASP A 139 -14.28 9.69 0.51
N ILE A 140 -13.60 9.33 1.60
CA ILE A 140 -14.17 9.35 2.96
C ILE A 140 -14.37 10.79 3.47
N ASP A 141 -13.46 11.71 3.14
CA ASP A 141 -13.50 13.10 3.64
C ASP A 141 -14.42 14.00 2.82
N MET A 142 -14.71 13.62 1.57
CA MET A 142 -15.52 14.39 0.61
C MET A 142 -16.94 13.82 0.43
N GLU A 143 -17.48 13.14 1.45
CA GLU A 143 -18.90 12.71 1.49
C GLU A 143 -19.89 13.88 1.58
#